data_AF-A0A453RUW4-F1
#
_entry.id   AF-A0A453RUW4-F1
#
_cell.length_a   1.000
_cell.length_b   1.000
_cell.length_c   1.000
_cell.angle_alpha   90.00
_cell.angle_beta   90.00
_cell.angle_gamma   90.00
#
_symmetry.space_group_name_H-M   'P 1'
#
loop_
_entity.id
_entity.type
_entity.pdbx_description
1 polymer ?
#
loop_
_entity_poly.entity_id
_entity_poly.type
_entity_poly.pdbx_seq_one_letter_code
_entity_poly.pdbx_strand_id
1 'polypeptide(L)'
;MSGDVGTFADAGNLEHCAKYLNQTLVTFGFPASLDLFATDPVSIARTCNCMYALLQQRQRDIEFRESTNDLRQRMQSDISRLEAKIERMDAQLAAKDRELATLTRTEAKNTAALKAHIEKLQQERDEFQKMVIGNQQVRTQQIHETKKKEKEYIKLQLQEKLNQVLMEKKKESSRSGMEIMNLLQKEGRQRGTWTGKKNDNDYYKMIVSSEPLL
;
A
#
# COMPACT_ATOMS: atom_id res chain seq x y z
N MET A 1 3.91 40.29 -57.25
CA MET A 1 4.92 40.63 -58.26
C MET A 1 4.43 40.12 -59.59
N SER A 2 3.75 40.97 -60.37
CA SER A 2 3.31 40.64 -61.71
C SER A 2 4.45 40.98 -62.65
N GLY A 3 5.26 39.98 -62.99
CA GLY A 3 6.27 40.12 -64.03
C GLY A 3 5.57 40.20 -65.37
N ASP A 4 5.92 41.20 -66.17
CA ASP A 4 5.54 41.30 -67.57
C ASP A 4 6.14 40.08 -68.30
N VAL A 5 5.31 39.06 -68.53
CA VAL A 5 5.70 37.90 -69.31
C VAL A 5 5.65 38.35 -70.75
N GLY A 6 6.82 38.63 -71.33
CA GLY A 6 6.94 38.95 -72.75
C GLY A 6 6.14 37.97 -73.60
N THR A 7 5.48 38.48 -74.65
CA THR A 7 4.58 37.69 -75.48
C THR A 7 5.33 36.51 -76.11
N PHE A 8 4.80 35.30 -75.91
CA PHE A 8 5.44 34.06 -76.38
C PHE A 8 5.61 33.98 -77.91
N ALA A 9 4.71 34.61 -78.69
CA ALA A 9 4.78 34.64 -80.15
C ALA A 9 4.52 36.05 -80.69
N ASP A 10 5.25 36.41 -81.74
CA ASP A 10 5.10 37.65 -82.53
C ASP A 10 5.24 37.35 -84.04
N ALA A 11 5.09 38.39 -84.87
CA ALA A 11 5.14 38.25 -86.33
C ALA A 11 6.51 37.79 -86.87
N GLY A 12 7.60 38.01 -86.14
CA GLY A 12 8.96 37.63 -86.54
C GLY A 12 9.35 36.21 -86.15
N ASN A 13 8.64 35.58 -85.21
CA ASN A 13 9.01 34.26 -84.67
C ASN A 13 7.94 33.16 -84.82
N LEU A 14 6.82 33.44 -85.49
CA LEU A 14 5.65 32.56 -85.53
C LEU A 14 5.95 31.14 -86.04
N GLU A 15 6.79 30.98 -87.06
CA GLU A 15 7.18 29.66 -87.58
C GLU A 15 7.98 28.86 -86.55
N HIS A 16 8.88 29.53 -85.82
CA HIS A 16 9.66 28.90 -84.77
C HIS A 16 8.78 28.49 -83.59
N CYS A 17 7.85 29.37 -83.16
CA CYS A 17 6.91 29.08 -82.09
C CYS A 17 5.97 27.92 -82.43
N ALA A 18 5.48 27.84 -83.68
CA ALA A 18 4.65 26.72 -84.13
C ALA A 18 5.41 25.37 -84.11
N LYS A 19 6.68 25.36 -84.54
CA LYS A 19 7.54 24.16 -84.45
C LYS A 19 7.78 23.76 -82.99
N TYR A 20 8.09 24.72 -82.13
CA TYR A 20 8.31 24.49 -80.71
C TYR A 20 7.06 23.92 -80.02
N LEU A 21 5.88 24.49 -80.29
CA LEU A 21 4.62 24.01 -79.73
C LEU A 21 4.35 22.57 -80.14
N ASN A 22 4.52 22.23 -81.42
CA ASN A 22 4.36 20.84 -81.87
C ASN A 22 5.34 19.88 -81.18
N GLN A 23 6.62 20.25 -81.05
CA GLN A 23 7.60 19.41 -80.34
C GLN A 23 7.24 19.21 -78.86
N THR A 24 6.77 20.28 -78.23
CA THR A 24 6.35 20.28 -76.82
C THR A 24 5.08 19.45 -76.62
N LEU A 25 4.12 19.54 -77.55
CA LEU A 25 2.92 18.71 -77.55
C LEU A 25 3.27 17.22 -77.58
N VAL A 26 4.19 16.79 -78.46
CA VAL A 26 4.66 15.38 -78.45
C VAL A 26 5.27 15.01 -77.11
N THR A 27 6.09 15.89 -76.54
CA THR A 27 6.78 15.64 -75.26
C THR A 27 5.78 15.41 -74.13
N PHE A 28 4.66 16.13 -74.12
CA PHE A 28 3.57 15.96 -73.17
C PHE A 28 2.54 14.89 -73.58
N GLY A 29 2.80 14.11 -74.63
CA GLY A 29 1.95 13.00 -75.07
C GLY A 29 0.74 13.40 -75.91
N PHE A 30 0.71 14.62 -76.44
CA PHE A 30 -0.33 15.10 -77.35
C PHE A 30 0.04 14.88 -78.83
N PRO A 31 -0.93 14.73 -79.74
CA PRO A 31 -0.67 14.66 -81.17
C PRO A 31 -0.10 15.98 -81.69
N ALA A 32 1.08 15.93 -82.33
CA ALA A 32 1.71 17.07 -82.99
C ALA A 32 1.14 17.33 -84.38
N SER A 33 -0.10 17.79 -84.38
CA SER A 33 -0.86 18.16 -85.58
C SER A 33 -1.34 19.60 -85.54
N LEU A 34 -0.66 20.47 -84.77
CA LEU A 34 -0.97 21.89 -84.69
C LEU A 34 -0.42 22.57 -85.95
N ASP A 35 -1.30 22.77 -86.92
CA ASP A 35 -1.01 23.58 -88.10
C ASP A 35 -1.87 24.85 -88.03
N LEU A 36 -1.19 25.96 -87.74
CA LEU A 36 -1.81 27.29 -87.61
C LEU A 36 -2.00 27.99 -88.96
N PHE A 37 -1.35 27.48 -90.01
CA PHE A 37 -1.38 28.05 -91.36
C PHE A 37 -2.17 27.20 -92.35
N ALA A 38 -2.77 26.09 -91.87
CA ALA A 38 -3.63 25.22 -92.64
C ALA A 38 -4.80 25.97 -93.29
N THR A 39 -5.02 25.72 -94.57
CA THR A 39 -6.17 26.22 -95.33
C THR A 39 -7.16 25.11 -95.71
N ASP A 40 -6.75 23.84 -95.56
CA ASP A 40 -7.60 22.70 -95.83
C ASP A 40 -8.41 22.28 -94.58
N PRO A 41 -9.70 21.89 -94.73
CA PRO A 41 -10.55 21.54 -93.60
C PRO A 41 -10.03 20.38 -92.73
N VAL A 42 -9.27 19.45 -93.30
CA VAL A 42 -8.77 18.27 -92.57
C VAL A 42 -7.68 18.67 -91.59
N SER A 43 -6.73 19.50 -92.02
CA SER A 43 -5.69 20.03 -91.14
C SER A 43 -6.23 20.97 -90.07
N ILE A 44 -7.21 21.81 -90.40
CA ILE A 44 -7.92 22.66 -89.42
C ILE A 44 -8.60 21.79 -88.36
N ALA A 45 -9.29 20.71 -88.76
CA ALA A 45 -9.94 19.80 -87.82
C ALA A 45 -8.94 19.11 -86.86
N ARG A 46 -7.75 18.72 -87.37
CA ARG A 46 -6.67 18.17 -86.53
C ARG A 46 -6.16 19.18 -85.50
N THR A 47 -5.98 20.44 -85.91
CA THR A 47 -5.63 21.54 -85.00
C THR A 47 -6.70 21.73 -83.91
N CYS A 48 -7.98 21.77 -84.28
CA CYS A 48 -9.08 21.90 -83.32
C CYS A 48 -9.13 20.73 -82.33
N ASN A 49 -8.95 19.49 -82.79
CA ASN A 49 -8.93 18.32 -81.93
C ASN A 49 -7.74 18.33 -80.95
N CYS A 50 -6.57 18.80 -81.39
CA CYS A 50 -5.42 18.98 -80.51
C CYS A 50 -5.72 20.03 -79.41
N MET A 51 -6.29 21.18 -79.79
CA MET A 51 -6.72 22.20 -78.82
C MET A 51 -7.78 21.67 -77.85
N TYR A 52 -8.75 20.90 -78.34
CA TYR A 52 -9.78 20.29 -77.51
C TYR A 52 -9.21 19.28 -76.51
N ALA A 53 -8.23 18.46 -76.92
CA ALA A 53 -7.54 17.54 -76.03
C ALA A 53 -6.77 18.28 -74.91
N LEU A 54 -6.13 19.41 -75.22
CA LEU A 54 -5.47 20.27 -74.23
C LEU A 54 -6.46 20.82 -73.20
N LEU A 55 -7.61 21.32 -73.67
CA LEU A 55 -8.66 21.85 -72.80
C LEU A 55 -9.26 20.75 -71.90
N GLN A 56 -9.52 19.56 -72.45
CA GLN A 56 -9.99 18.42 -71.67
C GLN A 56 -8.97 17.97 -70.61
N GLN A 57 -7.68 17.92 -70.96
CA GLN A 57 -6.65 17.60 -69.98
C GLN A 57 -6.63 18.66 -68.87
N ARG A 58 -6.67 19.94 -69.22
CA ARG A 58 -6.69 21.03 -68.24
C ARG A 58 -7.89 20.94 -67.29
N GLN A 59 -9.07 20.61 -67.81
CA GLN A 59 -10.26 20.44 -66.99
C GLN A 59 -10.09 19.30 -65.99
N ARG A 60 -9.60 18.14 -66.44
CA ARG A 60 -9.31 16.99 -65.57
C ARG A 60 -8.24 17.30 -64.52
N ASP A 61 -7.20 18.04 -64.88
CA ASP A 61 -6.15 18.45 -63.95
C ASP A 61 -6.69 19.39 -62.86
N ILE A 62 -7.61 20.29 -63.22
CA ILE A 62 -8.27 21.19 -62.25
C ILE A 62 -9.11 20.36 -61.27
N GLU A 63 -9.97 19.47 -61.78
CA GLU A 63 -10.83 18.61 -60.95
C GLU A 63 -10.02 17.70 -60.01
N PHE A 64 -8.94 17.10 -60.51
CA PHE A 64 -8.04 16.29 -59.70
C PHE A 64 -7.36 17.11 -58.61
N ARG A 65 -6.91 18.33 -58.94
CA ARG A 65 -6.26 19.22 -57.98
C ARG A 65 -7.24 19.73 -56.92
N GLU A 66 -8.47 20.04 -57.29
CA GLU A 66 -9.54 20.46 -56.37
C GLU A 66 -9.89 19.33 -55.40
N SER A 67 -10.17 18.13 -55.88
CA SER A 67 -10.47 16.96 -55.02
C SER A 67 -9.32 16.62 -54.06
N THR A 68 -8.07 16.71 -54.53
CA THR A 68 -6.89 16.50 -53.68
C THR A 68 -6.76 17.60 -52.62
N ASN A 69 -7.03 18.86 -52.98
CA ASN A 69 -7.00 19.97 -52.03
C ASN A 69 -8.08 19.84 -50.96
N ASP A 70 -9.29 19.42 -51.33
CA ASP A 70 -10.38 19.18 -50.37
C ASP A 70 -10.01 18.09 -49.38
N LEU A 71 -9.44 16.97 -49.85
CA LEU A 71 -8.96 15.91 -48.98
C LEU A 71 -7.87 16.41 -48.03
N ARG A 72 -6.89 17.17 -48.56
CA ARG A 72 -5.81 17.76 -47.78
C ARG A 72 -6.33 18.68 -46.68
N GLN A 73 -7.33 19.53 -46.97
CA GLN A 73 -7.94 20.42 -45.99
C GLN A 73 -8.67 19.66 -44.88
N ARG A 74 -9.39 18.58 -45.23
CA ARG A 74 -10.04 17.71 -44.23
C ARG A 74 -9.01 17.04 -43.32
N MET A 75 -7.95 16.46 -43.90
CA MET A 75 -6.88 15.83 -43.12
C MET A 75 -6.17 16.84 -42.21
N GLN A 76 -5.91 18.06 -42.71
CA GLN A 76 -5.31 19.12 -41.90
C GLN A 76 -6.18 19.49 -40.70
N SER A 77 -7.50 19.54 -40.89
CA SER A 77 -8.47 19.78 -39.81
C SER A 77 -8.48 18.63 -38.80
N ASP A 78 -8.41 17.38 -39.26
CA ASP A 78 -8.32 16.21 -38.39
C ASP A 78 -7.03 16.18 -37.58
N ILE A 79 -5.89 16.55 -38.18
CA ILE A 79 -4.60 16.67 -37.51
C ILE A 79 -4.71 17.70 -36.38
N SER A 80 -5.18 18.91 -36.65
CA SER A 80 -5.33 19.95 -35.62
C SER A 80 -6.26 19.52 -34.47
N ARG A 81 -7.33 18.77 -34.79
CA ARG A 81 -8.23 18.21 -33.78
C ARG A 81 -7.54 17.15 -32.91
N LEU A 82 -6.72 16.29 -33.51
CA LEU A 82 -5.98 15.25 -32.80
C LEU A 82 -4.85 15.83 -31.94
N GLU A 83 -4.12 16.81 -32.45
CA GLU A 83 -3.08 17.54 -31.71
C GLU A 83 -3.68 18.19 -30.44
N ALA A 84 -4.81 18.90 -30.58
CA ALA A 84 -5.50 19.48 -29.42
C ALA A 84 -5.99 18.43 -28.40
N LYS A 85 -6.32 17.21 -28.87
CA LYS A 85 -6.71 16.11 -27.98
C LYS A 85 -5.50 15.55 -27.23
N ILE A 86 -4.35 15.41 -27.91
CA ILE A 86 -3.09 14.96 -27.31
C ILE A 86 -2.68 15.94 -26.20
N GLU A 87 -2.65 17.25 -26.48
CA GLU A 87 -2.29 18.26 -25.47
C GLU A 87 -3.19 18.20 -24.22
N ARG A 88 -4.50 17.98 -24.42
CA ARG A 88 -5.44 17.81 -23.30
C ARG A 88 -5.16 16.53 -22.50
N MET A 89 -4.86 15.43 -23.17
CA MET A 89 -4.53 14.16 -22.52
C MET A 89 -3.22 14.26 -21.73
N ASP A 90 -2.20 14.92 -22.28
CA ASP A 90 -0.94 15.16 -21.59
C ASP A 90 -1.13 16.01 -20.33
N ALA A 91 -1.96 17.05 -20.40
CA ALA A 91 -2.31 17.85 -19.23
C ALA A 91 -3.04 17.03 -18.15
N GLN A 92 -3.94 16.13 -18.55
CA GLN A 92 -4.64 15.23 -17.62
C GLN A 92 -3.68 14.21 -16.98
N LEU A 93 -2.76 13.64 -17.75
CA LEU A 93 -1.73 12.74 -17.24
C LEU A 93 -0.86 13.44 -16.19
N ALA A 94 -0.34 14.63 -16.50
CA ALA A 94 0.45 15.40 -15.55
C ALA A 94 -0.34 15.76 -14.28
N ALA A 95 -1.65 16.03 -14.38
CA ALA A 95 -2.49 16.25 -13.21
C ALA A 95 -2.66 14.98 -12.36
N LYS A 96 -2.87 13.83 -13.02
CA LYS A 96 -3.00 12.52 -12.35
C LYS A 96 -1.70 12.09 -11.68
N ASP A 97 -0.55 12.33 -12.28
CA ASP A 97 0.75 12.05 -11.65
C ASP A 97 0.97 12.85 -10.37
N ARG A 98 0.56 14.13 -10.36
CA ARG A 98 0.60 14.98 -9.16
C ARG A 98 -0.35 14.49 -8.07
N GLU A 99 -1.56 14.07 -8.45
CA GLU A 99 -2.55 13.50 -7.55
C GLU A 99 -2.02 12.20 -6.92
N LEU A 100 -1.49 11.28 -7.73
CA LEU A 100 -0.86 10.04 -7.28
C LEU A 100 0.28 10.32 -6.31
N ALA A 101 1.21 11.23 -6.65
CA ALA A 101 2.30 11.59 -5.75
C ALA A 101 1.81 12.15 -4.40
N THR A 102 0.69 12.87 -4.39
CA THR A 102 0.08 13.40 -3.16
C THR A 102 -0.57 12.29 -2.34
N LEU A 103 -1.28 11.37 -2.97
CA LEU A 103 -1.88 10.21 -2.33
C LEU A 103 -0.81 9.31 -1.70
N THR A 104 0.26 8.98 -2.44
CA THR A 104 1.36 8.16 -1.93
C THR A 104 2.03 8.78 -0.70
N ARG A 105 2.27 10.11 -0.70
CA ARG A 105 2.82 10.80 0.48
C ARG A 105 1.88 10.74 1.67
N THR A 106 0.57 10.91 1.44
CA THR A 106 -0.45 10.85 2.48
C THR A 106 -0.56 9.45 3.07
N GLU A 107 -0.56 8.43 2.22
CA GLU A 107 -0.55 7.02 2.62
C GLU A 107 0.70 6.68 3.46
N ALA A 108 1.88 7.11 3.03
CA ALA A 108 3.12 6.90 3.78
C ALA A 108 3.07 7.55 5.17
N LYS A 109 2.57 8.79 5.26
CA LYS A 109 2.38 9.50 6.54
C LYS A 109 1.39 8.76 7.44
N ASN A 110 0.25 8.34 6.91
CA ASN A 110 -0.77 7.62 7.67
C ASN A 110 -0.25 6.26 8.16
N THR A 111 0.50 5.55 7.32
CA THR A 111 1.15 4.29 7.69
C THR A 111 2.14 4.48 8.84
N ALA A 112 2.96 5.54 8.80
CA ALA A 112 3.89 5.85 9.88
C ALA A 112 3.14 6.20 11.19
N ALA A 113 2.06 6.99 11.10
CA ALA A 113 1.23 7.33 12.25
C ALA A 113 0.58 6.09 12.89
N LEU A 114 0.04 5.19 12.06
CA LEU A 114 -0.53 3.92 12.54
C LEU A 114 0.51 3.04 13.22
N LYS A 115 1.73 2.93 12.67
CA LYS A 115 2.83 2.20 13.32
C LYS A 115 3.16 2.78 14.70
N ALA A 116 3.29 4.11 14.80
CA ALA A 116 3.55 4.77 16.08
C ALA A 116 2.42 4.51 17.11
N HIS A 117 1.15 4.51 16.67
CA HIS A 117 0.03 4.16 17.54
C HIS A 117 0.06 2.70 18.01
N ILE A 118 0.43 1.76 17.12
CA ILE A 118 0.58 0.35 17.47
C ILE A 118 1.69 0.18 18.52
N GLU A 119 2.84 0.82 18.33
CA GLU A 119 3.95 0.77 19.30
C GLU A 119 3.53 1.34 20.67
N LYS A 120 2.80 2.46 20.68
CA LYS A 120 2.29 3.05 21.92
C LYS A 120 1.34 2.10 22.66
N LEU A 121 0.40 1.48 21.94
CA LEU A 121 -0.52 0.50 22.52
C LEU A 121 0.20 -0.74 23.06
N GLN A 122 1.27 -1.19 22.39
CA GLN A 122 2.11 -2.28 22.87
C GLN A 122 2.84 -1.90 24.17
N GLN A 123 3.38 -0.69 24.26
CA GLN A 123 4.01 -0.18 25.49
C GLN A 123 3.02 -0.11 26.65
N GLU A 124 1.85 0.49 26.43
CA GLU A 124 0.79 0.58 27.44
C GLU A 124 0.37 -0.82 27.91
N ARG A 125 0.16 -1.76 26.99
CA ARG A 125 -0.15 -3.16 27.33
C ARG A 125 0.94 -3.79 28.22
N ASP A 126 2.21 -3.60 27.89
CA ASP A 126 3.32 -4.19 28.63
C ASP A 126 3.46 -3.58 30.03
N GLU A 127 3.21 -2.28 30.19
CA GLU A 127 3.14 -1.61 31.49
C GLU A 127 1.97 -2.12 32.33
N PHE A 128 0.77 -2.25 31.73
CA PHE A 128 -0.38 -2.85 32.40
C PHE A 128 -0.09 -4.28 32.85
N GLN A 129 0.57 -5.09 32.01
CA GLN A 129 0.92 -6.46 32.36
C GLN A 129 1.91 -6.51 33.54
N LYS A 130 2.92 -5.64 33.58
CA LYS A 130 3.85 -5.53 34.72
C LYS A 130 3.11 -5.15 36.01
N MET A 131 2.19 -4.19 35.93
CA MET A 131 1.39 -3.76 37.07
C MET A 131 0.48 -4.88 37.60
N VAL A 132 -0.16 -5.64 36.72
CA VAL A 132 -1.00 -6.80 37.09
C VAL A 132 -0.16 -7.84 37.84
N ILE A 133 1.02 -8.19 37.32
CA ILE A 133 1.94 -9.14 37.97
C ILE A 133 2.38 -8.62 39.35
N GLY A 134 2.77 -7.35 39.44
CA GLY A 134 3.15 -6.72 40.71
C GLY A 134 2.02 -6.72 41.74
N ASN A 135 0.79 -6.40 41.31
CA ASN A 135 -0.39 -6.44 42.19
C ASN A 135 -0.69 -7.86 42.69
N GLN A 136 -0.57 -8.87 41.81
CA GLN A 136 -0.72 -10.29 42.18
C GLN A 136 0.30 -10.71 43.24
N GLN A 137 1.55 -10.27 43.12
CA GLN A 137 2.62 -10.55 44.09
C GLN A 137 2.33 -9.89 45.45
N VAL A 138 1.96 -8.61 45.47
CA VAL A 138 1.60 -7.90 46.70
C VAL A 138 0.41 -8.57 47.39
N ARG A 139 -0.63 -8.94 46.63
CA ARG A 139 -1.79 -9.66 47.17
C ARG A 139 -1.37 -10.98 47.81
N THR A 140 -0.46 -11.71 47.17
CA THR A 140 0.06 -12.98 47.70
C THR A 140 0.82 -12.76 49.01
N GLN A 141 1.70 -11.76 49.07
CA GLN A 141 2.45 -11.39 50.29
C GLN A 141 1.49 -10.98 51.43
N GLN A 142 0.50 -10.14 51.16
CA GLN A 142 -0.50 -9.73 52.14
C GLN A 142 -1.28 -10.92 52.71
N ILE A 143 -1.65 -11.89 51.87
CA ILE A 143 -2.31 -13.13 52.31
C ILE A 143 -1.39 -13.91 53.26
N HIS A 144 -0.10 -14.05 52.94
CA HIS A 144 0.84 -14.75 53.81
C HIS A 144 1.05 -14.03 55.15
N GLU A 145 1.24 -12.72 55.14
CA GLU A 145 1.39 -11.92 56.36
C GLU A 145 0.15 -11.99 57.25
N THR A 146 -1.04 -11.88 56.66
CA THR A 146 -2.31 -11.97 57.40
C THR A 146 -2.46 -13.33 58.06
N LYS A 147 -2.22 -14.43 57.32
CA LYS A 147 -2.24 -15.79 57.87
C LYS A 147 -1.21 -16.00 58.99
N LYS A 148 -0.04 -15.36 58.91
CA LYS A 148 0.96 -15.42 59.99
C LYS A 148 0.45 -14.73 61.24
N LYS A 149 -0.10 -13.52 61.12
CA LYS A 149 -0.69 -12.76 62.24
C LYS A 149 -1.88 -13.51 62.86
N GLU A 150 -2.75 -14.12 62.05
CA GLU A 150 -3.85 -14.96 62.54
C GLU A 150 -3.36 -16.13 63.39
N LYS A 151 -2.30 -16.84 62.95
CA LYS A 151 -1.70 -17.93 63.73
C LYS A 151 -1.11 -17.46 65.06
N GLU A 152 -0.42 -16.31 65.06
CA GLU A 152 0.11 -15.71 66.29
C GLU A 152 -1.01 -15.27 67.25
N TYR A 153 -2.08 -14.66 66.72
CA TYR A 153 -3.24 -14.29 67.49
C TYR A 153 -3.92 -15.49 68.16
N ILE A 154 -4.15 -16.58 67.41
CA ILE A 154 -4.69 -17.83 67.96
C ILE A 154 -3.78 -18.39 69.06
N LYS A 155 -2.45 -18.36 68.87
CA LYS A 155 -1.49 -18.82 69.88
C LYS A 155 -1.57 -18.01 71.17
N LEU A 156 -1.65 -16.69 71.07
CA LEU A 156 -1.79 -15.80 72.22
C LEU A 156 -3.12 -16.02 72.95
N GLN A 157 -4.22 -16.14 72.20
CA GLN A 157 -5.54 -16.42 72.78
C GLN A 157 -5.58 -17.76 73.53
N LEU A 158 -4.91 -18.79 73.02
CA LEU A 158 -4.78 -20.07 73.73
C LEU A 158 -3.94 -19.94 75.01
N GLN A 159 -2.85 -19.18 74.97
CA GLN A 159 -2.01 -18.91 76.14
C GLN A 159 -2.79 -18.18 77.24
N GLU A 160 -3.58 -17.17 76.87
CA GLU A 160 -4.45 -16.44 77.81
C GLU A 160 -5.50 -17.35 78.43
N LYS A 161 -6.20 -18.16 77.62
CA LYS A 161 -7.18 -19.15 78.12
C LYS A 161 -6.52 -20.16 79.07
N LEU A 162 -5.32 -20.64 78.76
CA LEU A 162 -4.57 -21.53 79.65
C LEU A 162 -4.22 -20.84 80.98
N ASN A 163 -3.73 -19.60 80.93
CA ASN A 163 -3.44 -18.81 82.12
C ASN A 163 -4.70 -18.58 82.97
N GLN A 164 -5.85 -18.34 82.34
CA GLN A 164 -7.16 -18.24 83.01
C GLN A 164 -7.50 -19.53 83.76
N VAL A 165 -7.43 -20.69 83.09
CA VAL A 165 -7.70 -22.00 83.72
C VAL A 165 -6.74 -22.28 84.88
N LEU A 166 -5.46 -21.94 84.74
CA LEU A 166 -4.48 -22.08 85.82
C LEU A 166 -4.79 -21.17 87.01
N MET A 167 -5.21 -19.92 86.75
CA MET A 167 -5.61 -18.98 87.79
C MET A 167 -6.91 -19.39 88.49
N GLU A 168 -7.87 -19.94 87.75
CA GLU A 168 -9.09 -20.53 88.31
C GLU A 168 -8.75 -21.76 89.16
N LYS A 169 -7.90 -22.67 88.67
CA LYS A 169 -7.38 -23.77 89.50
C LYS A 169 -6.65 -23.27 90.74
N LYS A 170 -5.87 -22.19 90.66
CA LYS A 170 -5.19 -21.57 91.82
C LYS A 170 -6.19 -20.96 92.80
N LYS A 171 -7.26 -20.32 92.32
CA LYS A 171 -8.34 -19.80 93.16
C LYS A 171 -9.13 -20.93 93.83
N GLU A 172 -9.47 -21.99 93.10
CA GLU A 172 -10.14 -23.19 93.61
C GLU A 172 -9.28 -23.90 94.66
N SER A 173 -7.98 -24.07 94.39
CA SER A 173 -7.00 -24.64 95.34
C SER A 173 -6.59 -23.71 96.48
N SER A 174 -6.84 -22.40 96.38
CA SER A 174 -6.71 -21.45 97.51
C SER A 174 -7.97 -21.37 98.37
N ARG A 175 -9.15 -21.70 97.81
CA ARG A 175 -10.43 -21.80 98.54
C ARG A 175 -10.60 -23.15 99.23
N SER A 176 -10.09 -24.22 98.63
CA SER A 176 -9.88 -25.51 99.27
C SER A 176 -8.49 -25.48 99.93
N GLY A 177 -8.41 -25.03 101.19
CA GLY A 177 -7.16 -24.92 101.95
C GLY A 177 -6.40 -26.25 102.09
N MET A 178 -5.67 -26.65 101.06
CA MET A 178 -4.72 -27.76 101.11
C MET A 178 -3.55 -27.48 100.17
N GLU A 179 -2.51 -26.86 100.74
CA GLU A 179 -1.17 -26.90 100.15
C GLU A 179 -0.67 -28.35 100.18
N ILE A 180 -0.66 -29.00 99.03
CA ILE A 180 0.16 -30.20 98.86
C ILE A 180 1.59 -29.70 98.62
N MET A 181 2.33 -29.50 99.71
CA MET A 181 3.78 -29.49 99.66
C MET A 181 4.24 -30.85 99.15
N ASN A 182 4.77 -30.91 97.92
CA ASN A 182 5.52 -32.07 97.47
C ASN A 182 6.90 -32.08 98.16
N LEU A 183 6.90 -32.43 99.44
CA LEU A 183 8.04 -33.04 100.13
C LEU A 183 8.01 -34.53 99.84
N LEU A 184 8.46 -34.92 98.65
CA LEU A 184 8.86 -36.31 98.41
C LEU A 184 10.16 -36.34 97.63
N GLN A 185 11.25 -36.41 98.41
CA GLN A 185 12.42 -37.19 98.01
C GLN A 185 11.95 -38.63 97.72
N LYS A 186 12.12 -39.09 96.48
CA LYS A 186 12.28 -40.51 96.17
C LYS A 186 13.23 -40.68 95.00
N GLU A 187 14.33 -41.34 95.29
CA GLU A 187 15.27 -41.87 94.32
C GLU A 187 14.60 -42.88 93.37
N GLY A 188 15.13 -42.94 92.14
CA GLY A 188 15.18 -44.14 91.32
C GLY A 188 13.85 -44.77 90.85
N ARG A 189 13.35 -44.33 89.69
CA ARG A 189 13.01 -45.22 88.56
C ARG A 189 12.54 -44.43 87.34
N GLN A 190 13.02 -44.86 86.17
CA GLN A 190 12.75 -44.30 84.86
C GLN A 190 11.25 -44.16 84.55
N ARG A 191 10.86 -42.96 84.08
CA ARG A 191 9.69 -42.78 83.21
C ARG A 191 10.21 -42.70 81.77
N GLY A 192 9.74 -43.61 80.93
CA GLY A 192 10.16 -43.72 79.54
C GLY A 192 9.91 -42.44 78.75
N THR A 193 10.94 -41.95 78.09
CA THR A 193 10.88 -40.96 77.03
C THR A 193 10.26 -41.62 75.80
N TRP A 194 8.98 -41.37 75.52
CA TRP A 194 8.42 -41.64 74.21
C TRP A 194 8.96 -40.59 73.23
N THR A 195 10.11 -40.86 72.61
CA THR A 195 10.64 -40.06 71.51
C THR A 195 9.85 -40.36 70.23
N GLY A 196 8.79 -39.61 69.99
CA GLY A 196 8.06 -39.62 68.71
C GLY A 196 8.81 -38.86 67.63
N LYS A 197 9.99 -39.32 67.22
CA LYS A 197 10.57 -38.97 65.91
C LYS A 197 9.93 -39.88 64.87
N LYS A 198 8.84 -39.44 64.24
CA LYS A 198 8.38 -40.01 62.97
C LYS A 198 9.08 -39.25 61.84
N ASN A 199 10.05 -39.92 61.22
CA ASN A 199 10.58 -39.57 59.91
C ASN A 199 9.47 -39.83 58.87
N ASP A 200 8.65 -38.83 58.56
CA ASP A 200 7.72 -38.89 57.42
C ASP A 200 8.43 -38.46 56.12
N ASN A 201 9.50 -39.16 55.72
CA ASN A 201 10.18 -38.86 54.46
C ASN A 201 10.53 -40.09 53.58
N ASP A 202 10.19 -41.31 53.97
CA ASP A 202 10.50 -42.51 53.16
C ASP A 202 9.28 -43.15 52.45
N TYR A 203 8.07 -42.60 52.61
CA TYR A 203 6.87 -43.17 51.96
C TYR A 203 6.60 -42.70 50.52
N TYR A 204 7.31 -41.70 50.00
CA TYR A 204 7.17 -41.27 48.59
C TYR A 204 8.28 -41.79 47.66
N LYS A 205 9.23 -42.59 48.16
CA LYS A 205 10.31 -43.16 47.33
C LYS A 205 10.04 -44.56 46.79
N MET A 206 8.94 -45.21 47.18
CA MET A 206 8.51 -46.50 46.60
C MET A 206 7.53 -46.34 45.42
N ILE A 207 7.16 -45.10 45.06
CA ILE A 207 6.26 -44.82 43.92
C ILE A 207 7.04 -44.38 42.66
N VAL A 208 8.35 -44.10 42.77
CA VAL A 208 9.16 -43.54 41.66
C VAL A 208 10.37 -44.41 41.29
N SER A 209 10.36 -45.70 41.65
CA SER A 209 11.45 -46.63 41.28
C SER A 209 10.90 -47.99 40.86
N SER A 210 10.12 -47.97 39.79
CA SER A 210 9.89 -49.10 38.89
C SER A 210 9.80 -48.58 37.45
N GLU A 211 10.90 -48.00 37.00
CA GLU A 211 11.40 -48.18 35.63
C GLU A 211 12.61 -49.13 35.73
N PRO A 212 13.02 -49.87 34.69
CA PRO A 212 12.67 -49.73 33.26
C PRO A 212 12.23 -51.09 32.65
N LEU A 213 11.92 -51.16 31.37
CA LEU A 213 12.85 -51.64 30.34
C LEU A 213 12.25 -51.36 28.96
N LEU A 214 13.05 -50.69 28.13
CA LEU A 214 13.30 -50.92 26.70
C LEU A 214 12.12 -51.35 25.82
#